data_AF-A0A960EDV2-F1
#
_entry.id   AF-A0A960EDV2-F1
#
_cell.length_a   1.000
_cell.length_b   1.000
_cell.length_c   1.000
_cell.angle_alpha   90.00
_cell.angle_beta   90.00
_cell.angle_gamma   90.00
#
_symmetry.space_group_name_H-M   'P 1'
#
loop_
_entity.id
_entity.type
_entity.pdbx_description
1 polymer ?
#
loop_
_entity_poly.entity_id
_entity_poly.type
_entity_poly.pdbx_seq_one_letter_code
_entity_poly.pdbx_strand_id
1 'polypeptide(L)'
;MTDDLTTRYDGVLERTDDGGVIRFERHLPYAIDDVWDAITAPERLAEWWLPFDADITVDLREGGDIVFTGRPDGDPVMVCTILRLEPPVLLEHTH
;
A
#
# COMPACT_ATOMS: atom_id res chain seq x y z
N MET A 1 26.05 20.87 -4.75
CA MET A 1 25.36 19.80 -4.01
C MET A 1 24.21 19.39 -4.89
N THR A 2 24.47 18.42 -5.78
CA THR A 2 23.51 17.95 -6.76
C THR A 2 22.55 17.03 -6.03
N ASP A 3 21.28 17.41 -5.95
CA ASP A 3 20.20 16.56 -5.45
C ASP A 3 20.10 15.38 -6.42
N ASP A 4 20.72 14.25 -6.06
CA ASP A 4 20.65 13.02 -6.84
C ASP A 4 19.28 12.38 -6.58
N LEU A 5 18.33 12.69 -7.45
CA LEU A 5 16.95 12.22 -7.38
C LEU A 5 16.82 10.69 -7.50
N THR A 6 17.90 9.95 -7.82
CA THR A 6 17.91 8.48 -7.76
C THR A 6 17.67 7.94 -6.34
N THR A 7 17.87 8.76 -5.30
CA THR A 7 17.65 8.38 -3.89
C THR A 7 16.16 8.32 -3.50
N ARG A 8 15.22 8.79 -4.34
CA ARG A 8 13.78 8.84 -3.95
C ARG A 8 13.01 7.52 -4.15
N TYR A 9 13.59 6.53 -4.83
CA TYR A 9 12.95 5.26 -5.19
C TYR A 9 13.84 4.05 -4.87
N ASP A 10 14.36 3.98 -3.65
CA ASP A 10 15.20 2.91 -3.08
C ASP A 10 14.41 1.62 -2.81
N GLY A 11 13.99 0.95 -3.89
CA GLY A 11 13.56 -0.45 -3.87
C GLY A 11 14.68 -1.37 -4.36
N VAL A 12 14.75 -2.59 -3.82
CA VAL A 12 15.60 -3.66 -4.35
C VAL A 12 14.72 -4.62 -5.14
N LEU A 13 15.11 -4.89 -6.40
CA LEU A 13 14.52 -5.95 -7.22
C LEU A 13 15.42 -7.19 -7.17
N GLU A 14 14.89 -8.27 -6.61
CA GLU A 14 15.46 -9.61 -6.70
C GLU A 14 14.75 -10.38 -7.81
N ARG A 15 15.48 -11.00 -8.72
CA ARG A 15 14.90 -11.88 -9.75
C ARG A 15 14.92 -13.32 -9.24
N THR A 16 13.80 -14.00 -9.38
CA THR A 16 13.63 -15.41 -9.00
C THR A 16 13.27 -16.21 -10.25
N ASP A 17 13.36 -17.55 -10.18
CA ASP A 17 13.03 -18.40 -11.33
C ASP A 17 11.54 -18.28 -11.74
N ASP A 18 10.68 -17.93 -10.79
CA ASP A 18 9.23 -17.74 -10.98
C ASP A 18 8.82 -16.26 -11.16
N GLY A 19 9.78 -15.32 -11.21
CA GLY A 19 9.50 -13.90 -11.40
C GLY A 19 10.49 -12.96 -10.71
N GLY A 20 9.99 -12.11 -9.82
CA GLY A 20 10.84 -11.23 -9.03
C GLY A 20 10.14 -10.62 -7.83
N VAL A 21 10.93 -10.29 -6.81
CA VAL A 21 10.49 -9.65 -5.56
C VAL A 21 10.99 -8.22 -5.55
N ILE A 22 10.09 -7.27 -5.28
CA ILE A 22 10.44 -5.86 -5.06
C ILE A 22 10.30 -5.58 -3.56
N ARG A 23 11.38 -5.11 -2.93
CA ARG A 23 11.41 -4.75 -1.51
C ARG A 23 11.72 -3.27 -1.34
N PHE A 24 10.90 -2.56 -0.58
CA PHE A 24 11.14 -1.21 -0.12
C PHE A 24 11.35 -1.21 1.40
N GLU A 25 12.32 -0.44 1.89
CA GLU A 25 12.54 -0.23 3.33
C GLU A 25 12.52 1.26 3.63
N ARG A 26 11.75 1.66 4.64
CA ARG A 26 11.59 3.06 5.05
C ARG A 26 11.65 3.16 6.56
N HIS A 27 12.41 4.14 7.06
CA HIS A 27 12.38 4.55 8.45
C HIS A 27 11.55 5.82 8.56
N LEU A 28 10.34 5.68 9.11
CA LEU A 28 9.42 6.80 9.28
C LEU A 28 9.52 7.32 10.72
N PRO A 29 9.64 8.65 10.93
CA PRO A 29 9.70 9.24 12.27
C PRO A 29 8.31 9.40 12.90
N TYR A 30 7.46 8.36 12.80
CA TYR A 30 6.08 8.32 13.31
C TYR A 30 5.88 7.11 14.22
N ALA A 31 4.85 7.14 15.06
CA ALA A 31 4.49 5.98 15.87
C ALA A 31 4.00 4.83 14.98
N ILE A 32 4.18 3.58 15.43
CA ILE A 32 3.74 2.41 14.65
C ILE A 32 2.24 2.43 14.37
N ASP A 33 1.43 2.88 15.33
CA ASP A 33 -0.02 2.99 15.18
C ASP A 33 -0.40 4.02 14.10
N ASP A 34 0.32 5.14 14.02
CA ASP A 34 0.09 6.16 12.97
C ASP A 34 0.43 5.61 11.57
N VAL A 35 1.52 4.85 11.45
CA VAL A 35 1.93 4.22 10.19
C VAL A 35 0.96 3.12 9.78
N TRP A 36 0.49 2.34 10.75
CA TRP A 36 -0.49 1.29 10.54
C TRP A 36 -1.82 1.88 10.04
N ASP A 37 -2.33 2.90 10.72
CA ASP A 37 -3.54 3.62 10.29
C ASP A 37 -3.38 4.19 8.88
N ALA A 38 -2.19 4.68 8.51
CA ALA A 38 -1.93 5.20 7.17
C ALA A 38 -2.10 4.16 6.04
N ILE A 39 -1.98 2.86 6.35
CA ILE A 39 -2.14 1.76 5.40
C ILE A 39 -3.40 0.91 5.61
N THR A 40 -4.14 1.07 6.71
CA THR A 40 -5.36 0.29 6.99
C THR A 40 -6.64 1.10 7.17
N ALA A 41 -6.55 2.38 7.54
CA ALA A 41 -7.74 3.21 7.70
C ALA A 41 -8.18 3.77 6.33
N PRO A 42 -9.44 3.56 5.89
CA PRO A 42 -9.90 3.99 4.58
C PRO A 42 -9.67 5.47 4.30
N GLU A 43 -9.95 6.33 5.28
CA GLU A 43 -9.84 7.78 5.16
C GLU A 43 -8.38 8.22 5.01
N ARG A 44 -7.45 7.52 5.67
CA ARG A 44 -6.02 7.80 5.60
C ARG A 44 -5.42 7.30 4.29
N LEU A 45 -5.80 6.10 3.84
CA LEU A 45 -5.39 5.56 2.55
C LEU A 45 -5.75 6.51 1.39
N ALA A 46 -6.94 7.12 1.45
CA ALA A 46 -7.43 8.05 0.45
C ALA A 46 -6.58 9.34 0.33
N GLU A 47 -5.82 9.69 1.37
CA GLU A 47 -4.98 10.90 1.38
C GLU A 47 -3.72 10.76 0.50
N TRP A 48 -3.23 9.54 0.24
CA TRP A 48 -1.90 9.39 -0.36
C TRP A 48 -1.69 8.18 -1.28
N TRP A 49 -2.50 7.12 -1.19
CA TRP A 49 -2.18 5.85 -1.87
C TRP A 49 -2.32 5.93 -3.39
N LEU A 50 -3.38 6.58 -3.87
CA LEU A 50 -3.71 6.64 -5.29
C LEU A 50 -3.41 8.01 -5.89
N PRO A 51 -3.03 8.07 -7.17
CA PRO A 51 -2.83 9.33 -7.88
C PRO A 51 -4.15 10.02 -8.28
N PHE A 52 -5.31 9.50 -7.84
CA PHE A 52 -6.66 10.00 -8.14
C PHE A 52 -7.59 9.78 -6.94
N ASP A 53 -8.71 10.53 -6.89
CA ASP A 53 -9.73 10.37 -5.86
C ASP A 53 -10.44 9.01 -5.99
N ALA A 54 -10.51 8.25 -4.90
CA ALA A 54 -11.24 6.99 -4.85
C ALA A 54 -12.04 6.86 -3.55
N ASP A 55 -13.22 6.25 -3.64
CA ASP A 55 -13.93 5.75 -2.47
C ASP A 55 -13.25 4.46 -2.02
N ILE A 56 -12.82 4.41 -0.76
CA ILE A 56 -12.07 3.27 -0.21
C ILE A 56 -12.92 2.59 0.86
N THR A 57 -13.02 1.27 0.79
CA THR A 57 -13.56 0.44 1.87
C THR A 57 -12.54 -0.61 2.29
N VAL A 58 -12.52 -0.94 3.58
CA VAL A 58 -11.59 -1.91 4.17
C VAL A 58 -12.36 -2.84 5.10
N ASP A 59 -12.39 -4.13 4.78
CA ASP A 59 -12.81 -5.19 5.70
C ASP A 59 -11.55 -5.80 6.35
N LEU A 60 -11.05 -5.17 7.43
CA LEU A 60 -9.73 -5.44 8.01
C LEU A 60 -9.71 -6.76 8.81
N ARG A 61 -9.71 -7.88 8.09
CA ARG A 61 -9.57 -9.25 8.60
C ARG A 61 -8.95 -10.13 7.52
N GLU A 62 -8.38 -11.28 7.92
CA GLU A 62 -7.97 -12.29 6.93
C GLU A 62 -9.16 -12.73 6.07
N GLY A 63 -8.94 -12.76 4.76
CA GLY A 63 -9.96 -13.00 3.73
C GLY A 63 -10.97 -11.86 3.53
N GLY A 64 -10.75 -10.69 4.14
CA GLY A 64 -11.47 -9.46 3.82
C GLY A 64 -10.80 -8.70 2.67
N ASP A 65 -11.52 -7.75 2.07
CA ASP A 65 -11.04 -6.98 0.92
C ASP A 65 -10.76 -5.52 1.30
N ILE A 66 -9.74 -4.96 0.65
CA ILE A 66 -9.52 -3.52 0.50
C ILE A 66 -9.97 -3.17 -0.92
N VAL A 67 -10.99 -2.33 -1.05
CA VAL A 67 -11.56 -1.94 -2.34
C VAL A 67 -11.34 -0.46 -2.57
N PHE A 68 -10.76 -0.13 -3.72
CA PHE A 68 -10.60 1.24 -4.20
C PHE A 68 -11.49 1.43 -5.42
N THR A 69 -12.47 2.34 -5.31
CA THR A 69 -13.41 2.65 -6.39
C THR A 69 -13.10 4.03 -6.94
N GLY A 70 -12.46 4.08 -8.10
CA GLY A 70 -12.24 5.32 -8.83
C GLY A 70 -13.54 5.90 -9.43
N ARG A 71 -13.44 7.08 -10.06
CA ARG A 71 -14.59 7.71 -10.72
C ARG A 71 -15.13 6.89 -11.89
N PRO A 72 -16.46 6.89 -12.13
CA PRO A 72 -17.10 6.13 -13.21
C PRO A 72 -16.59 6.43 -14.62
N ASP A 73 -16.04 7.63 -14.84
CA ASP A 73 -15.66 8.14 -16.16
C ASP A 73 -14.19 7.92 -16.54
N GLY A 74 -13.51 6.95 -15.93
CA GLY A 74 -12.19 6.50 -16.43
C GLY A 74 -11.22 5.92 -15.42
N ASP A 75 -11.47 6.05 -14.11
CA ASP A 75 -10.55 5.52 -13.10
C ASP A 75 -10.87 4.05 -12.79
N PRO A 76 -9.85 3.22 -12.54
CA PRO A 76 -10.04 1.79 -12.32
C PRO A 76 -10.66 1.48 -10.95
N VAL A 77 -11.29 0.31 -10.86
CA VAL A 77 -11.59 -0.36 -9.58
C VAL A 77 -10.47 -1.35 -9.29
N MET A 78 -9.93 -1.29 -8.07
CA MET A 78 -8.89 -2.19 -7.59
C MET A 78 -9.38 -2.91 -6.33
N VAL A 79 -9.12 -4.21 -6.25
CA VAL A 79 -9.50 -5.05 -5.10
C VAL A 79 -8.28 -5.83 -4.65
N CYS A 80 -7.92 -5.68 -3.38
CA CYS A 80 -6.85 -6.43 -2.72
C CYS A 80 -7.46 -7.31 -1.63
N THR A 81 -7.31 -8.63 -1.73
CA THR A 81 -7.76 -9.55 -0.67
C THR A 81 -6.65 -9.73 0.36
N ILE A 82 -6.97 -9.55 1.65
CA ILE A 82 -6.04 -9.71 2.76
C ILE A 82 -5.77 -11.20 2.98
N LEU A 83 -4.51 -11.59 2.91
CA LEU A 83 -4.04 -12.97 3.07
C LEU A 83 -3.63 -13.26 4.51
N ARG A 84 -2.91 -12.32 5.15
CA ARG A 84 -2.45 -12.41 6.54
C ARG A 84 -2.52 -11.07 7.23
N LEU A 85 -2.86 -11.07 8.51
CA LEU A 85 -3.04 -9.86 9.29
C LEU A 85 -2.57 -10.01 10.74
N GLU A 86 -1.53 -9.26 11.12
CA GLU A 86 -1.01 -9.22 12.49
C GLU A 86 -0.83 -7.74 12.90
N PRO A 87 -1.87 -7.05 13.39
CA PRO A 87 -1.77 -5.62 13.69
C PRO A 87 -0.84 -5.36 14.89
N PRO A 88 0.00 -4.29 14.85
CA PRO A 88 0.20 -3.34 13.76
C PRO A 88 1.46 -3.62 12.90
N VAL A 89 1.86 -4.89 12.75
CA VAL A 89 3.17 -5.28 12.20
C VAL A 89 3.13 -5.99 10.85
N LEU A 90 2.00 -6.58 10.45
CA LEU A 90 1.88 -7.29 9.17
C LEU A 90 0.50 -7.09 8.52
N LEU A 91 0.52 -6.56 7.30
CA LEU A 91 -0.59 -6.59 6.35
C LEU A 91 -0.06 -7.24 5.05
N GLU A 92 -0.58 -8.41 4.70
CA GLU A 92 -0.27 -9.10 3.45
C GLU A 92 -1.54 -9.20 2.60
N HIS A 93 -1.47 -8.82 1.32
CA HIS A 93 -2.61 -8.81 0.42
C HIS A 93 -2.23 -9.17 -1.03
N THR A 94 -3.22 -9.46 -1.86
CA THR A 94 -3.02 -9.66 -3.32
C THR A 94 -2.64 -8.35 -4.02
N HIS A 95 -1.87 -8.43 -5.11
CA HIS A 95 -1.51 -7.30 -5.98
C HIS A 95 -2.27 -7.31 -7.29
#